data_AF-R6QNI3-F1
#
_entry.id   AF-R6QNI3-F1
#
_cell.length_a   1.000
_cell.length_b   1.000
_cell.length_c   1.000
_cell.angle_alpha   90.00
_cell.angle_beta   90.00
_cell.angle_gamma   90.00
#
_symmetry.space_group_name_H-M   'P 1'
#
loop_
_entity.id
_entity.type
_entity.pdbx_description
1 polymer ?
#
loop_
_entity_poly.entity_id
_entity_poly.type
_entity_poly.pdbx_seq_one_letter_code
_entity_poly.pdbx_strand_id
1 'polypeptide(L)'
;MQKFKHTASKYAVVSALALFIMIFLWFFFNWSYVNFKGDILFNYSNKDKLTEFFTDNFYGTRACCLVFPLPFAFAINYLLYDEKVFYICRMKNRMQYITQCVLNIIAFSFICAFFHEAVSIICSYRIFGGELINELHIIKYCSLNFITISLYFVRVGGVFLLIRLFTNKKIAPYILFAVYVLEFYLSNFFGWLPVNDANIIENLIFENNMSAVIFAIIREISFAIIIIIFSYFKFQKKDILNNEKK
;
A
#
# COMPACT_ATOMS: atom_id res chain seq x y z
N MET A 1 26.16 -7.89 -15.62
CA MET A 1 25.87 -8.76 -14.45
C MET A 1 25.84 -8.02 -13.11
N GLN A 2 26.84 -7.21 -12.74
CA GLN A 2 26.87 -6.52 -11.42
C GLN A 2 25.66 -5.60 -11.15
N LYS A 3 25.17 -4.87 -12.16
CA LYS A 3 24.02 -3.95 -12.03
C LYS A 3 22.70 -4.67 -11.69
N PHE A 4 22.45 -5.83 -12.28
CA PHE A 4 21.27 -6.66 -11.97
C PHE A 4 21.35 -7.27 -10.57
N LYS A 5 22.55 -7.69 -10.15
CA LYS A 5 22.78 -8.26 -8.81
C LYS A 5 22.50 -7.25 -7.70
N HIS A 6 22.87 -5.98 -7.90
CA HIS A 6 22.60 -4.91 -6.94
C HIS A 6 21.11 -4.55 -6.85
N THR A 7 20.39 -4.53 -7.97
CA THR A 7 18.94 -4.26 -7.97
C THR A 7 18.16 -5.40 -7.31
N ALA A 8 18.48 -6.65 -7.64
CA ALA A 8 17.87 -7.83 -7.01
C ALA A 8 18.12 -7.86 -5.49
N SER A 9 19.34 -7.51 -5.06
CA SER A 9 19.67 -7.39 -3.63
C SER A 9 18.84 -6.32 -2.91
N LYS A 10 18.59 -5.16 -3.54
CA LYS A 10 17.74 -4.13 -2.93
C LYS A 10 16.31 -4.62 -2.75
N TYR A 11 15.73 -5.23 -3.79
CA TYR A 11 14.38 -5.79 -3.73
C TYR A 11 14.27 -6.85 -2.64
N ALA A 12 15.23 -7.77 -2.53
CA ALA A 12 15.21 -8.78 -1.48
C ALA A 12 15.18 -8.17 -0.07
N VAL A 13 15.98 -7.13 0.19
CA VAL A 13 16.02 -6.44 1.48
C VAL A 13 14.69 -5.75 1.80
N VAL A 14 14.17 -4.94 0.88
CA VAL A 14 12.90 -4.24 1.15
C VAL A 14 11.70 -5.18 1.20
N SER A 15 11.71 -6.28 0.43
CA SER A 15 10.66 -7.29 0.49
C SER A 15 10.70 -8.07 1.80
N ALA A 16 11.88 -8.45 2.30
CA ALA A 16 12.01 -9.10 3.60
C ALA A 16 11.52 -8.19 4.74
N LEU A 17 11.88 -6.90 4.68
CA LEU A 17 11.41 -5.92 5.65
C LEU A 17 9.88 -5.70 5.55
N ALA A 18 9.35 -5.62 4.33
CA ALA A 18 7.91 -5.49 4.12
C ALA A 18 7.14 -6.69 4.69
N LEU A 19 7.60 -7.92 4.43
CA LEU A 19 7.00 -9.12 5.01
C LEU A 19 7.05 -9.11 6.54
N PHE A 20 8.20 -8.75 7.12
CA PHE A 20 8.33 -8.64 8.57
C PHE A 20 7.35 -7.63 9.17
N ILE A 21 7.22 -6.44 8.56
CA ILE A 21 6.27 -5.41 8.99
C ILE A 21 4.83 -5.89 8.85
N MET A 22 4.47 -6.57 7.75
CA MET A 22 3.12 -7.12 7.54
C MET A 22 2.77 -8.14 8.63
N ILE A 23 3.69 -9.07 8.94
CA ILE A 23 3.50 -10.05 10.01
C ILE A 23 3.36 -9.34 11.36
N PHE A 24 4.28 -8.43 11.69
CA PHE A 24 4.27 -7.71 12.96
C PHE A 24 2.96 -6.93 13.16
N LEU A 25 2.55 -6.15 12.16
CA LEU A 25 1.33 -5.36 12.24
C LEU A 25 0.09 -6.26 12.30
N TRP A 26 0.06 -7.37 11.55
CA TRP A 26 -1.04 -8.32 11.65
C TRP A 26 -1.20 -8.84 13.09
N PHE A 27 -0.11 -9.25 13.74
CA PHE A 27 -0.17 -9.71 15.13
C PHE A 27 -0.52 -8.59 16.10
N PHE A 28 0.02 -7.39 15.90
CA PHE A 28 -0.24 -6.24 16.75
C PHE A 28 -1.73 -5.84 16.74
N PHE A 29 -2.33 -5.74 15.56
CA PHE A 29 -3.74 -5.37 15.42
C PHE A 29 -4.70 -6.50 15.81
N ASN A 30 -4.31 -7.77 15.65
CA ASN A 30 -5.15 -8.93 15.99
C ASN A 30 -4.77 -9.56 17.35
N TRP A 31 -3.99 -8.88 18.18
CA TRP A 31 -3.44 -9.44 19.42
C TRP A 31 -4.52 -9.94 20.38
N SER A 32 -5.67 -9.24 20.43
CA SER A 32 -6.85 -9.64 21.19
C SER A 32 -7.35 -11.03 20.80
N TYR A 33 -7.45 -11.33 19.50
CA TYR A 33 -7.89 -12.63 19.00
C TYR A 33 -6.86 -13.74 19.23
N VAL A 34 -5.57 -13.40 19.13
CA VAL A 34 -4.46 -14.36 19.32
C VAL A 34 -4.36 -14.81 20.78
N ASN A 35 -4.46 -13.90 21.74
CA ASN A 35 -4.24 -14.21 23.16
C ASN A 35 -5.49 -14.65 23.91
N PHE A 36 -6.65 -14.06 23.64
CA PHE A 36 -7.83 -14.34 24.45
C PHE A 36 -8.62 -15.57 24.00
N LYS A 37 -8.24 -16.27 22.91
CA LYS A 37 -9.14 -17.26 22.27
C LYS A 37 -10.58 -16.71 22.12
N GLY A 38 -10.74 -15.40 21.96
CA GLY A 38 -12.04 -14.75 21.94
C GLY A 38 -12.87 -14.92 23.22
N ASP A 39 -12.31 -14.94 24.43
CA ASP A 39 -13.02 -15.01 25.73
C ASP A 39 -14.15 -13.96 25.88
N ILE A 40 -13.99 -12.77 25.28
CA ILE A 40 -15.02 -11.71 25.27
C ILE A 40 -16.08 -11.96 24.16
N LEU A 41 -15.75 -12.77 23.16
CA LEU A 41 -16.56 -13.11 22.00
C LEU A 41 -17.34 -14.42 22.15
N PHE A 42 -17.32 -15.09 23.32
CA PHE A 42 -17.89 -16.46 23.49
C PHE A 42 -19.35 -16.61 23.07
N ASN A 43 -20.13 -15.52 23.08
CA ASN A 43 -21.54 -15.52 22.67
C ASN A 43 -21.80 -15.16 21.21
N TYR A 44 -20.78 -14.75 20.45
CA TYR A 44 -20.92 -14.48 19.02
C TYR A 44 -20.85 -15.76 18.20
N SER A 45 -21.63 -15.82 17.12
CA SER A 45 -21.49 -16.91 16.15
C SER A 45 -20.08 -16.87 15.53
N ASN A 46 -19.60 -18.01 15.04
CA ASN A 46 -18.32 -18.06 14.32
C ASN A 46 -18.26 -17.10 13.13
N LYS A 47 -19.42 -16.84 12.52
CA LYS A 47 -19.58 -15.85 11.46
C LYS A 47 -19.39 -14.42 11.98
N ASP A 48 -19.99 -14.07 13.11
CA ASP A 48 -19.88 -12.72 13.69
C ASP A 48 -18.48 -12.43 14.24
N LYS A 49 -17.81 -13.44 14.81
CA LYS A 49 -16.40 -13.35 15.23
C LYS A 49 -15.48 -13.02 14.06
N LEU A 50 -15.74 -13.67 12.91
CA LEU A 50 -15.04 -13.36 11.68
C LEU A 50 -15.43 -11.99 11.14
N THR A 51 -16.71 -11.62 11.20
CA THR A 51 -17.18 -10.31 10.78
C THR A 51 -16.36 -9.21 11.47
N GLU A 52 -16.31 -9.23 12.80
CA GLU A 52 -15.55 -8.25 13.60
C GLU A 52 -14.03 -8.31 13.34
N PHE A 53 -13.50 -9.51 13.12
CA PHE A 53 -12.09 -9.71 12.75
C PHE A 53 -11.74 -9.06 11.41
N PHE A 54 -12.64 -9.09 10.43
CA PHE A 54 -12.42 -8.54 9.10
C PHE A 54 -12.83 -7.05 8.97
N THR A 55 -13.67 -6.50 9.86
CA THR A 55 -14.10 -5.09 9.86
C THR A 55 -13.22 -4.15 10.67
N ASP A 56 -12.87 -4.51 11.91
CA ASP A 56 -12.30 -3.55 12.87
C ASP A 56 -10.79 -3.73 13.10
N ASN A 57 -10.17 -4.76 12.52
CA ASN A 57 -8.78 -5.14 12.82
C ASN A 57 -7.84 -4.95 11.61
N PHE A 58 -6.75 -5.72 11.47
CA PHE A 58 -5.75 -5.55 10.39
C PHE A 58 -6.36 -5.48 8.97
N TYR A 59 -7.52 -6.12 8.78
CA TYR A 59 -8.34 -6.09 7.56
C TYR A 59 -9.24 -4.86 7.42
N GLY A 60 -9.58 -4.20 8.53
CA GLY A 60 -10.09 -2.83 8.67
C GLY A 60 -9.05 -1.77 8.27
N THR A 61 -8.39 -2.03 7.15
CA THR A 61 -7.86 -1.14 6.12
C THR A 61 -7.70 0.35 6.42
N ARG A 62 -8.67 1.06 7.00
CA ARG A 62 -8.54 2.45 7.43
C ARG A 62 -7.35 2.71 8.36
N ALA A 63 -7.15 1.91 9.41
CA ALA A 63 -6.02 2.09 10.34
C ALA A 63 -4.69 1.72 9.68
N CYS A 64 -4.70 0.66 8.88
CA CYS A 64 -3.57 0.24 8.05
C CYS A 64 -3.13 1.34 7.06
N CYS A 65 -4.07 2.12 6.52
CA CYS A 65 -3.77 3.25 5.64
C CYS A 65 -3.03 4.41 6.31
N LEU A 66 -3.00 4.49 7.65
CA LEU A 66 -2.16 5.44 8.38
C LEU A 66 -0.75 4.90 8.59
N VAL A 67 -0.63 3.61 8.90
CA VAL A 67 0.65 3.01 9.30
C VAL A 67 1.51 2.66 8.09
N PHE A 68 0.92 2.14 7.02
CA PHE A 68 1.65 1.63 5.84
C PHE A 68 2.33 2.67 4.95
N PRO A 69 1.82 3.92 4.77
CA PRO A 69 2.46 4.90 3.91
C PRO A 69 3.92 5.18 4.26
N LEU A 70 4.25 5.25 5.56
CA LEU A 70 5.59 5.59 6.02
C LEU A 70 6.64 4.50 5.72
N PRO A 71 6.48 3.23 6.16
CA PRO A 71 7.42 2.16 5.81
C PRO A 71 7.49 1.91 4.31
N PHE A 72 6.35 2.03 3.59
CA PHE A 72 6.31 1.92 2.15
C PHE A 72 7.14 3.04 1.48
N ALA A 73 7.00 4.29 1.93
CA ALA A 73 7.79 5.42 1.42
C ALA A 73 9.29 5.21 1.62
N PHE A 74 9.72 4.72 2.78
CA PHE A 74 11.14 4.43 3.02
C PHE A 74 11.66 3.32 2.11
N ALA A 75 10.88 2.24 1.94
CA ALA A 75 11.24 1.15 1.05
C ALA A 75 11.34 1.60 -0.42
N ILE A 76 10.37 2.36 -0.92
CA ILE A 76 10.42 2.95 -2.26
C ILE A 76 11.60 3.91 -2.37
N ASN A 77 11.83 4.79 -1.39
CA ASN A 77 12.95 5.74 -1.44
C ASN A 77 14.31 5.03 -1.55
N TYR A 78 14.45 3.87 -0.88
CA TYR A 78 15.63 3.02 -0.97
C TYR A 78 15.76 2.30 -2.33
N LEU A 79 14.64 1.86 -2.91
CA LEU A 79 14.58 1.22 -4.23
C LEU A 79 14.89 2.19 -5.37
N LEU A 80 14.37 3.41 -5.29
CA LEU A 80 14.58 4.44 -6.30
C LEU A 80 16.06 4.83 -6.37
N TYR A 81 16.52 5.14 -7.59
CA TYR A 81 17.91 5.56 -7.81
C TYR A 81 18.18 6.91 -7.16
N ASP A 82 19.43 7.11 -6.71
CA ASP A 82 19.90 8.42 -6.29
C ASP A 82 19.94 9.37 -7.49
N GLU A 83 19.33 10.56 -7.34
CA GLU A 83 19.34 11.66 -8.30
C GLU A 83 20.73 12.34 -8.40
N LYS A 84 21.83 11.57 -8.46
CA LYS A 84 23.14 12.19 -8.76
C LYS A 84 23.07 12.78 -10.17
N VAL A 85 23.41 14.05 -10.33
CA VAL A 85 23.26 14.78 -11.61
C VAL A 85 23.94 14.06 -12.77
N PHE A 86 25.09 13.46 -12.50
CA PHE A 86 25.83 12.68 -13.48
C PHE A 86 25.04 11.50 -14.06
N TYR A 87 24.14 10.89 -13.28
CA TYR A 87 23.32 9.76 -13.71
C TYR A 87 22.15 10.24 -14.57
N ILE A 88 21.50 11.34 -14.19
CA ILE A 88 20.37 11.92 -14.93
C ILE A 88 20.83 12.57 -16.24
N CYS A 89 21.97 13.27 -16.23
CA CYS A 89 22.57 13.90 -17.42
C CYS A 89 23.12 12.87 -18.42
N ARG A 90 23.51 11.67 -17.98
CA ARG A 90 24.00 10.59 -18.86
C ARG A 90 22.90 9.68 -19.42
N MET A 91 21.68 9.74 -18.89
CA MET A 91 20.58 9.04 -19.53
C MET A 91 20.23 9.72 -20.85
N LYS A 92 20.30 8.95 -21.94
CA LYS A 92 19.94 9.39 -23.29
C LYS A 92 18.49 9.92 -23.37
N ASN A 93 17.61 9.50 -22.45
CA ASN A 93 16.24 9.99 -22.33
C ASN A 93 15.84 10.18 -20.85
N ARG A 94 15.62 11.44 -20.44
CA ARG A 94 15.13 11.82 -19.09
C ARG A 94 13.87 11.06 -18.67
N MET A 95 13.01 10.73 -19.63
CA MET A 95 11.77 9.98 -19.43
C MET A 95 11.98 8.56 -18.90
N GLN A 96 13.08 7.91 -19.28
CA GLN A 96 13.37 6.53 -18.86
C GLN A 96 13.54 6.39 -17.34
N TYR A 97 14.03 7.44 -16.65
CA TYR A 97 14.13 7.42 -15.19
C TYR A 97 12.77 7.38 -14.52
N ILE A 98 11.85 8.25 -14.93
CA ILE A 98 10.50 8.29 -14.34
C ILE A 98 9.80 6.97 -14.63
N THR A 99 9.92 6.45 -15.86
CA THR A 99 9.37 5.14 -16.21
C THR A 99 9.91 4.06 -15.28
N GLN A 100 11.21 4.02 -15.01
CA GLN A 100 11.78 3.06 -14.07
C GLN A 100 11.29 3.29 -12.63
N CYS A 101 11.11 4.54 -12.19
CA CYS A 101 10.58 4.85 -10.87
C CYS A 101 9.13 4.35 -10.73
N VAL A 102 8.29 4.62 -11.73
CA VAL A 102 6.90 4.15 -11.78
C VAL A 102 6.84 2.63 -11.80
N LEU A 103 7.68 1.96 -12.61
CA LEU A 103 7.77 0.50 -12.64
C LEU A 103 8.20 -0.09 -11.30
N ASN A 104 9.17 0.53 -10.63
CA ASN A 104 9.59 0.09 -9.29
C ASN A 104 8.49 0.26 -8.25
N ILE A 105 7.73 1.36 -8.32
CA ILE A 105 6.56 1.60 -7.47
C ILE A 105 5.53 0.50 -7.71
N ILE A 106 5.11 0.28 -8.96
CA ILE A 106 4.11 -0.72 -9.32
C ILE A 106 4.55 -2.11 -8.85
N ALA A 107 5.79 -2.52 -9.17
CA ALA A 107 6.31 -3.83 -8.79
C ALA A 107 6.32 -4.02 -7.26
N PHE A 108 6.78 -3.02 -6.50
CA PHE A 108 6.84 -3.12 -5.05
C PHE A 108 5.44 -3.04 -4.41
N SER A 109 4.50 -2.27 -4.97
CA SER A 109 3.10 -2.26 -4.56
C SER A 109 2.46 -3.65 -4.64
N PHE A 110 2.69 -4.38 -5.74
CA PHE A 110 2.22 -5.76 -5.88
C PHE A 110 2.84 -6.69 -4.83
N ILE A 111 4.13 -6.54 -4.52
CA ILE A 111 4.80 -7.32 -3.47
C ILE A 111 4.17 -7.04 -2.10
N CYS A 112 3.95 -5.77 -1.76
CA CYS A 112 3.32 -5.37 -0.50
C CYS A 112 1.90 -5.90 -0.38
N ALA A 113 1.09 -5.76 -1.44
CA ALA A 113 -0.27 -6.31 -1.47
C ALA A 113 -0.28 -7.83 -1.35
N PHE A 114 0.67 -8.51 -1.99
CA PHE A 114 0.79 -9.97 -1.89
C PHE A 114 1.12 -10.41 -0.47
N PHE A 115 2.09 -9.76 0.18
CA PHE A 115 2.40 -10.07 1.58
C PHE A 115 1.27 -9.72 2.52
N HIS A 116 0.58 -8.61 2.30
CA HIS A 116 -0.60 -8.25 3.06
C HIS A 116 -1.63 -9.38 3.02
N GLU A 117 -2.06 -9.81 1.83
CA GLU A 117 -3.05 -10.88 1.67
C GLU A 117 -2.55 -12.25 2.13
N ALA A 118 -1.29 -12.59 1.86
CA ALA A 118 -0.74 -13.89 2.25
C ALA A 118 -0.68 -14.05 3.78
N VAL A 119 -0.18 -13.03 4.50
CA VAL A 119 -0.13 -13.02 5.97
C VAL A 119 -1.55 -13.10 6.53
N SER A 120 -2.43 -12.27 5.99
CA SER A 120 -3.86 -12.21 6.27
C SER A 120 -4.53 -13.59 6.17
N ILE A 121 -4.41 -14.28 5.04
CA ILE A 121 -5.00 -15.62 4.83
C ILE A 121 -4.36 -16.66 5.76
N ILE A 122 -3.02 -16.76 5.78
CA ILE A 122 -2.31 -17.81 6.53
C ILE A 122 -2.62 -17.71 8.03
N CYS A 123 -2.55 -16.50 8.58
CA CYS A 123 -2.79 -16.31 9.99
C CYS A 123 -4.27 -16.46 10.35
N SER A 124 -5.20 -16.08 9.46
CA SER A 124 -6.64 -16.36 9.64
C SER A 124 -6.91 -17.87 9.64
N TYR A 125 -6.29 -18.65 8.74
CA TYR A 125 -6.40 -20.11 8.69
C TYR A 125 -5.97 -20.74 10.01
N ARG A 126 -4.92 -20.20 10.63
CA ARG A 126 -4.38 -20.69 11.90
C ARG A 126 -5.32 -20.42 13.08
N ILE A 127 -6.04 -19.30 13.10
CA ILE A 127 -6.94 -18.92 14.20
C ILE A 127 -8.30 -19.62 14.07
N PHE A 128 -8.91 -19.56 12.88
CA PHE A 128 -10.32 -19.92 12.68
C PHE A 128 -10.52 -21.33 12.09
N GLY A 129 -9.47 -21.96 11.57
CA GLY A 129 -9.55 -23.26 10.91
C GLY A 129 -10.06 -23.17 9.47
N GLY A 130 -9.71 -24.18 8.65
CA GLY A 130 -9.92 -24.10 7.20
C GLY A 130 -11.36 -24.29 6.73
N GLU A 131 -12.20 -24.98 7.49
CA GLU A 131 -13.61 -25.22 7.14
C GLU A 131 -14.40 -23.91 7.11
N LEU A 132 -14.25 -23.08 8.15
CA LEU A 132 -14.93 -21.80 8.29
C LEU A 132 -14.49 -20.79 7.22
N ILE A 133 -13.21 -20.81 6.84
CA ILE A 133 -12.67 -19.95 5.77
C ILE A 133 -13.27 -20.29 4.40
N ASN A 134 -13.45 -21.59 4.14
CA ASN A 134 -14.00 -22.07 2.88
C ASN A 134 -15.51 -21.81 2.79
N GLU A 135 -16.25 -22.04 3.87
CA GLU A 135 -17.70 -21.79 3.94
C GLU A 135 -18.04 -20.32 3.65
N LEU A 136 -17.22 -19.40 4.17
CA LEU A 136 -17.41 -17.96 4.02
C LEU A 136 -16.75 -17.37 2.77
N HIS A 137 -16.20 -18.22 1.87
CA HIS A 137 -15.55 -17.80 0.62
C HIS A 137 -14.46 -16.72 0.79
N ILE A 138 -13.74 -16.70 1.91
CA ILE A 138 -12.80 -15.62 2.25
C ILE A 138 -11.69 -15.46 1.22
N ILE A 139 -11.21 -16.57 0.64
CA ILE A 139 -10.18 -16.55 -0.42
C ILE A 139 -10.63 -15.67 -1.60
N LYS A 140 -11.92 -15.73 -1.97
CA LYS A 140 -12.49 -14.92 -3.04
C LYS A 140 -12.43 -13.43 -2.69
N TYR A 141 -12.79 -13.08 -1.45
CA TYR A 141 -12.78 -11.70 -0.98
C TYR A 141 -11.37 -11.15 -0.84
N CYS A 142 -10.42 -11.92 -0.31
CA CYS A 142 -9.00 -11.59 -0.30
C CYS A 142 -8.43 -11.38 -1.71
N SER A 143 -8.87 -12.17 -2.70
CA SER A 143 -8.44 -12.00 -4.09
C SER A 143 -8.92 -10.67 -4.71
N LEU A 144 -10.12 -10.22 -4.35
CA LEU A 144 -10.61 -8.89 -4.76
C LEU A 144 -9.88 -7.78 -4.00
N ASN A 145 -9.65 -7.98 -2.71
CA ASN A 145 -8.93 -7.03 -1.88
C ASN A 145 -7.46 -6.86 -2.27
N PHE A 146 -6.85 -7.91 -2.79
CA PHE A 146 -5.51 -7.83 -3.38
C PHE A 146 -5.42 -6.73 -4.44
N ILE A 147 -6.45 -6.59 -5.28
CA ILE A 147 -6.47 -5.58 -6.36
C ILE A 147 -6.57 -4.18 -5.77
N THR A 148 -7.48 -3.96 -4.82
CA THR A 148 -7.70 -2.66 -4.19
C THR A 148 -6.48 -2.20 -3.39
N ILE A 149 -5.88 -3.10 -2.60
CA ILE A 149 -4.65 -2.82 -1.84
C ILE A 149 -3.46 -2.58 -2.77
N SER A 150 -3.34 -3.34 -3.86
CA SER A 150 -2.30 -3.09 -4.87
C SER A 150 -2.41 -1.68 -5.44
N LEU A 151 -3.60 -1.26 -5.83
CA LEU A 151 -3.87 0.07 -6.36
C LEU A 151 -3.61 1.16 -5.32
N TYR A 152 -4.03 0.95 -4.07
CA TYR A 152 -3.72 1.83 -2.95
C TYR A 152 -2.20 2.06 -2.81
N PHE A 153 -1.40 1.00 -2.79
CA PHE A 153 0.07 1.17 -2.71
C PHE A 153 0.65 1.87 -3.95
N VAL A 154 0.10 1.62 -5.14
CA VAL A 154 0.48 2.37 -6.36
C VAL A 154 0.19 3.86 -6.18
N ARG A 155 -0.97 4.23 -5.64
CA ARG A 155 -1.32 5.63 -5.33
C ARG A 155 -0.35 6.23 -4.32
N VAL A 156 -0.09 5.56 -3.20
CA VAL A 156 0.88 6.01 -2.18
C VAL A 156 2.24 6.27 -2.81
N GLY A 157 2.73 5.34 -3.63
CA GLY A 157 4.02 5.48 -4.32
C GLY A 157 4.02 6.60 -5.37
N GLY A 158 2.90 6.80 -6.06
CA GLY A 158 2.72 7.92 -6.98
C GLY A 158 2.77 9.27 -6.27
N VAL A 159 2.03 9.43 -5.17
CA VAL A 159 2.05 10.67 -4.36
C VAL A 159 3.45 10.90 -3.81
N PHE A 160 4.12 9.85 -3.34
CA PHE A 160 5.52 9.92 -2.89
C PHE A 160 6.45 10.41 -4.00
N LEU A 161 6.33 9.87 -5.22
CA LEU A 161 7.11 10.30 -6.37
C LEU A 161 6.89 11.78 -6.65
N LEU A 162 5.63 12.23 -6.64
CA LEU A 162 5.28 13.63 -6.86
C LEU A 162 5.89 14.53 -5.78
N ILE A 163 5.73 14.21 -4.49
CA ILE A 163 6.33 14.96 -3.38
C ILE A 163 7.86 15.04 -3.54
N ARG A 164 8.51 13.92 -3.88
CA ARG A 164 9.96 13.87 -4.12
C ARG A 164 10.39 14.73 -5.31
N LEU A 165 9.53 14.95 -6.31
CA LEU A 165 9.82 15.88 -7.41
C LEU A 165 9.82 17.34 -6.97
N PHE A 166 9.01 17.71 -5.97
CA PHE A 166 8.91 19.06 -5.42
C PHE A 166 9.85 19.32 -4.24
N THR A 167 10.34 18.29 -3.58
CA THR A 167 11.08 18.39 -2.30
C THR A 167 12.34 17.52 -2.28
N ASN A 168 13.04 17.47 -1.15
CA ASN A 168 14.20 16.61 -0.98
C ASN A 168 13.78 15.16 -0.66
N LYS A 169 14.47 14.18 -1.26
CA LYS A 169 14.30 12.74 -0.99
C LYS A 169 14.34 12.38 0.51
N LYS A 170 15.06 13.15 1.33
CA LYS A 170 15.15 12.93 2.79
C LYS A 170 13.86 13.28 3.52
N ILE A 171 13.16 14.33 3.08
CA ILE A 171 11.98 14.88 3.76
C ILE A 171 10.68 14.29 3.16
N ALA A 172 10.72 13.87 1.89
CA ALA A 172 9.56 13.34 1.17
C ALA A 172 8.76 12.23 1.91
N PRO A 173 9.38 11.24 2.60
CA PRO A 173 8.63 10.24 3.36
C PRO A 173 7.76 10.84 4.47
N TYR A 174 8.26 11.86 5.17
CA TYR A 174 7.54 12.51 6.28
C TYR A 174 6.39 13.38 5.78
N ILE A 175 6.59 14.08 4.65
CA ILE A 175 5.52 14.86 4.00
C ILE A 175 4.42 13.91 3.52
N LEU A 176 4.79 12.78 2.91
CA LEU A 176 3.81 11.77 2.50
C LEU A 176 2.98 11.30 3.69
N PHE A 177 3.65 10.95 4.79
CA PHE A 177 2.96 10.51 6.00
C PHE A 177 1.99 11.59 6.53
N ALA A 178 2.41 12.86 6.58
CA ALA A 178 1.52 13.95 6.98
C ALA A 178 0.32 14.12 6.05
N VAL A 179 0.50 13.95 4.74
CA VAL A 179 -0.61 14.00 3.75
C VAL A 179 -1.62 12.88 4.00
N TYR A 180 -1.16 11.65 4.24
CA TYR A 180 -2.04 10.52 4.50
C TYR A 180 -2.73 10.58 5.87
N VAL A 181 -2.04 11.12 6.89
CA VAL A 181 -2.66 11.42 8.19
C VAL A 181 -3.78 12.45 8.02
N LEU A 182 -3.53 13.52 7.27
CA LEU A 182 -4.55 14.53 6.98
C LEU A 182 -5.72 13.95 6.17
N GLU A 183 -5.44 13.17 5.12
CA GLU A 183 -6.46 12.50 4.31
C GLU A 183 -7.36 11.60 5.17
N PHE A 184 -6.77 10.83 6.08
CA PHE A 184 -7.51 9.99 7.02
C PHE A 184 -8.47 10.80 7.90
N TYR A 185 -8.01 11.89 8.52
CA TYR A 185 -8.90 12.73 9.33
C TYR A 185 -10.00 13.40 8.51
N LEU A 186 -9.66 13.88 7.30
CA LEU A 186 -10.63 14.50 6.39
C LEU A 186 -11.66 13.49 5.87
N SER A 187 -11.33 12.21 5.78
CA SER A 187 -12.23 11.16 5.31
C SER A 187 -13.47 10.97 6.17
N ASN A 188 -13.39 11.35 7.45
CA ASN A 188 -14.54 11.36 8.36
C ASN A 188 -15.57 12.44 7.99
N PHE A 189 -15.16 13.48 7.27
CA PHE A 189 -16.03 14.57 6.81
C PHE A 189 -16.37 14.44 5.32
N PHE A 190 -15.47 13.84 4.53
CA PHE A 190 -15.58 13.74 3.08
C PHE A 190 -15.55 12.27 2.63
N GLY A 191 -16.74 11.70 2.39
CA GLY A 191 -16.89 10.30 1.97
C GLY A 191 -16.23 9.95 0.62
N TRP A 192 -15.93 10.95 -0.21
CA TRP A 192 -15.36 10.76 -1.54
C TRP A 192 -13.82 10.59 -1.56
N LEU A 193 -13.15 10.70 -0.40
CA LEU A 193 -11.69 10.60 -0.33
C LEU A 193 -11.21 9.16 -0.57
N PRO A 194 -10.11 8.97 -1.33
CA PRO A 194 -9.65 7.63 -1.69
C PRO A 194 -9.20 6.74 -0.52
N VAL A 195 -8.84 7.29 0.65
CA VAL A 195 -8.62 6.46 1.85
C VAL A 195 -9.85 5.64 2.25
N ASN A 196 -11.07 6.05 1.86
CA ASN A 196 -12.28 5.27 2.05
C ASN A 196 -12.37 4.06 1.10
N ASP A 197 -11.58 4.03 0.02
CA ASP A 197 -11.45 2.85 -0.85
C ASP A 197 -10.73 1.70 -0.16
N ALA A 198 -10.05 1.96 0.96
CA ALA A 198 -9.45 0.88 1.72
C ALA A 198 -10.54 -0.01 2.36
N ASN A 199 -11.69 0.54 2.77
CA ASN A 199 -12.77 -0.18 3.47
C ASN A 199 -13.61 -1.12 2.56
N ILE A 200 -13.17 -1.43 1.35
CA ILE A 200 -13.98 -2.22 0.40
C ILE A 200 -14.19 -3.67 0.84
N ILE A 201 -13.30 -4.23 1.66
CA ILE A 201 -13.49 -5.59 2.21
C ILE A 201 -14.78 -5.65 3.01
N GLU A 202 -15.06 -4.62 3.81
CA GLU A 202 -16.29 -4.51 4.58
C GLU A 202 -17.51 -4.47 3.63
N ASN A 203 -17.46 -3.62 2.60
CA ASN A 203 -18.52 -3.54 1.59
C ASN A 203 -18.70 -4.84 0.77
N LEU A 204 -17.63 -5.63 0.60
CA LEU A 204 -17.63 -6.89 -0.16
C LEU A 204 -18.17 -8.07 0.66
N ILE A 205 -17.68 -8.23 1.88
CA ILE A 205 -18.01 -9.37 2.75
C ILE A 205 -19.43 -9.18 3.31
N PHE A 206 -19.84 -7.95 3.62
CA PHE A 206 -21.06 -7.71 4.38
C PHE A 206 -22.20 -7.13 3.54
N GLU A 207 -21.94 -6.17 2.66
CA GLU A 207 -23.00 -5.54 1.85
C GLU A 207 -23.21 -6.24 0.49
N ASN A 208 -22.31 -7.16 0.10
CA ASN A 208 -22.23 -7.75 -1.25
C ASN A 208 -22.28 -6.68 -2.36
N ASN A 209 -21.73 -5.50 -2.08
CA ASN A 209 -21.89 -4.32 -2.92
C ASN A 209 -20.77 -4.22 -3.95
N MET A 210 -20.85 -5.08 -4.97
CA MET A 210 -19.87 -5.11 -6.07
C MET A 210 -19.78 -3.77 -6.82
N SER A 211 -20.82 -2.95 -6.82
CA SER A 211 -20.80 -1.65 -7.48
C SER A 211 -19.85 -0.66 -6.81
N ALA A 212 -19.82 -0.64 -5.47
CA ALA A 212 -18.90 0.19 -4.70
C ALA A 212 -17.43 -0.20 -4.95
N VAL A 213 -17.16 -1.50 -5.07
CA VAL A 213 -15.83 -2.06 -5.39
C VAL A 213 -15.36 -1.58 -6.75
N ILE A 214 -16.22 -1.70 -7.77
CA ILE A 214 -15.89 -1.27 -9.13
C ILE A 214 -15.63 0.23 -9.16
N PHE A 215 -16.47 1.02 -8.50
CA PHE A 215 -16.30 2.48 -8.42
C PHE A 215 -14.96 2.86 -7.78
N ALA A 216 -14.60 2.21 -6.69
CA ALA A 216 -13.32 2.44 -6.02
C ALA A 216 -12.11 2.05 -6.87
N ILE A 217 -12.17 0.90 -7.57
CA ILE A 217 -11.12 0.49 -8.51
C ILE A 217 -10.94 1.54 -9.61
N ILE A 218 -12.04 2.00 -10.20
CA ILE A 218 -12.01 3.05 -11.22
C ILE A 218 -11.39 4.33 -10.67
N ARG A 219 -11.76 4.72 -9.44
CA ARG A 219 -11.23 5.91 -8.77
C ARG A 219 -9.72 5.80 -8.53
N GLU A 220 -9.25 4.72 -7.91
CA GLU A 220 -7.83 4.50 -7.62
C GLU A 220 -7.00 4.42 -8.92
N ILE A 221 -7.49 3.76 -9.98
CA ILE A 221 -6.84 3.75 -11.30
C ILE A 221 -6.75 5.17 -11.88
N SER A 222 -7.84 5.93 -11.82
CA SER A 222 -7.89 7.30 -12.34
C SER A 222 -6.89 8.20 -11.62
N PHE A 223 -6.83 8.15 -10.29
CA PHE A 223 -5.86 8.89 -9.49
C PHE A 223 -4.43 8.48 -9.82
N ALA A 224 -4.14 7.17 -9.92
CA ALA A 224 -2.81 6.69 -10.28
C ALA A 224 -2.36 7.22 -11.64
N ILE A 225 -3.24 7.17 -12.66
CA ILE A 225 -2.95 7.69 -14.00
C ILE A 225 -2.66 9.19 -13.96
N ILE A 226 -3.51 9.97 -13.28
CA ILE A 226 -3.34 11.42 -13.16
C ILE A 226 -1.99 11.75 -12.51
N ILE A 227 -1.66 11.08 -11.39
CA ILE A 227 -0.41 11.31 -10.66
C ILE A 227 0.81 10.95 -11.51
N ILE A 228 0.75 9.84 -12.25
CA ILE A 228 1.83 9.43 -13.16
C ILE A 228 2.02 10.48 -14.25
N ILE A 229 0.95 10.94 -14.90
CA ILE A 229 1.00 11.98 -15.94
C ILE A 229 1.60 13.27 -15.39
N PHE A 230 1.13 13.75 -14.22
CA PHE A 230 1.69 14.93 -13.57
C PHE A 230 3.17 14.77 -13.22
N SER A 231 3.58 13.60 -12.76
CA SER A 231 4.99 13.29 -12.46
C SER A 231 5.86 13.39 -13.71
N TYR A 232 5.38 12.87 -14.85
CA TYR A 232 6.04 13.00 -16.14
C TYR A 232 6.21 14.47 -16.57
N PHE A 233 5.12 15.24 -16.57
CA PHE A 233 5.17 16.66 -16.94
C PHE A 233 6.09 17.48 -16.04
N LYS A 234 6.05 17.23 -14.72
CA LYS A 234 6.85 18.01 -13.77
C LYS A 234 8.34 17.73 -13.92
N PHE A 235 8.74 16.47 -14.09
CA PHE A 235 10.15 16.12 -14.24
C PHE A 235 10.73 16.65 -15.56
N GLN A 236 9.96 16.67 -16.65
CA GLN A 236 10.40 17.29 -17.90
C GLN A 236 10.80 18.76 -17.72
N LYS A 237 10.07 19.48 -16.85
CA LYS A 237 10.31 20.90 -16.54
C LYS A 237 11.30 21.12 -15.37
N LYS A 238 11.81 20.07 -14.72
CA LYS A 238 12.72 20.20 -13.57
C LYS A 238 14.12 20.58 -14.04
N ASP A 239 14.63 21.72 -13.58
CA ASP A 239 16.03 22.09 -13.79
C ASP A 239 16.93 21.31 -12.83
N ILE A 240 17.76 20.43 -13.41
CA ILE A 240 18.59 19.47 -12.66
C ILE A 240 19.96 20.08 -12.33
N LEU A 241 20.43 21.08 -13.10
CA LEU A 241 21.77 21.65 -12.98
C LEU A 241 21.89 22.68 -11.84
N ASN A 242 20.82 23.39 -11.53
CA ASN A 242 20.80 24.39 -10.45
C ASN A 242 20.56 23.81 -9.05
N ASN A 243 20.05 22.58 -8.94
CA ASN A 243 19.68 21.97 -7.66
C ASN A 243 20.82 21.24 -6.94
N GLU A 244 21.99 21.04 -7.57
CA GLU A 244 23.20 20.50 -6.88
C GLU A 244 24.02 21.59 -6.18
N LYS A 245 23.74 22.88 -6.44
CA LYS A 245 24.43 24.02 -5.82
C LYS A 245 23.81 24.48 -4.49
N LYS A 246 22.73 23.84 -4.03
CA LYS A 246 22.02 24.11 -2.79
C LYS A 246 22.01 22.86 -1.91
#